data_AF-A0A8H5AI27-F1
#
_entry.id   AF-A0A8H5AI27-F1
#
_cell.length_a   1.000
_cell.length_b   1.000
_cell.length_c   1.000
_cell.angle_alpha   90.00
_cell.angle_beta   90.00
_cell.angle_gamma   90.00
#
_symmetry.space_group_name_H-M   'P 1'
#
loop_
_entity.id
_entity.type
_entity.pdbx_description
1 polymer ?
#
loop_
_entity_poly.entity_id
_entity_poly.type
_entity_poly.pdbx_seq_one_letter_code
_entity_poly.pdbx_strand_id
1 'polypeptide(L)'
;MVSENTAALPPKVWATLVTNDDYLKGVLALNYRLRCVKSKYPLLVLYTSTLSQASVNCVKRRSIATFQVPRLAPTTTKEYTDDPRFNECWTKLIAFSLTDYSRIVLLDSDMLPLQNMDELMDLDLDLPAVSGSGDAHASPEVAQTTGADISTGLGKLNSGLLVINPSKAIFDQIVTKMNEAGLDYQFPDQDLLADVFKGRWVALPYIYNALKTMREPAVHGAIWRDDKVKNVHYILSPKPWDELGPDGTWKGDKPIHKWWIDAYNSMRAEEKTLGVS
;
A
#
# COMPACT_ATOMS: atom_id res chain seq x y z
N MET A 1 11.06 -16.47 -35.14
CA MET A 1 9.74 -16.41 -34.47
C MET A 1 9.99 -16.60 -32.99
N VAL A 2 10.02 -15.51 -32.23
CA VAL A 2 10.13 -15.58 -30.76
C VAL A 2 8.71 -15.79 -30.27
N SER A 3 8.45 -16.91 -29.62
CA SER A 3 7.16 -17.21 -29.01
C SER A 3 6.87 -16.17 -27.93
N GLU A 4 5.88 -15.31 -28.16
CA GLU A 4 5.24 -14.57 -27.07
C GLU A 4 4.66 -15.60 -26.12
N ASN A 5 5.28 -15.72 -24.95
CA ASN A 5 4.77 -16.55 -23.88
C ASN A 5 3.52 -15.85 -23.32
N THR A 6 2.34 -16.17 -23.87
CA THR A 6 1.03 -15.68 -23.43
C THR A 6 0.59 -16.40 -22.15
N ALA A 7 1.44 -16.35 -21.12
CA ALA A 7 1.02 -16.78 -19.79
C ALA A 7 -0.15 -15.89 -19.36
N ALA A 8 -1.31 -16.51 -19.08
CA ALA A 8 -2.46 -15.79 -18.58
C ALA A 8 -2.08 -15.00 -17.32
N LEU A 9 -2.55 -13.76 -17.22
CA LEU A 9 -2.31 -12.94 -16.03
C LEU A 9 -2.84 -13.68 -14.78
N PRO A 10 -2.11 -13.62 -13.65
CA PRO A 10 -2.60 -14.19 -12.42
C PRO A 10 -3.89 -13.47 -12.01
N PRO A 11 -4.95 -14.18 -11.58
CA PRO A 11 -6.24 -13.56 -11.27
C PRO A 11 -6.21 -12.69 -10.01
N LYS A 12 -5.19 -12.83 -9.16
CA LYS A 12 -5.03 -12.10 -7.91
C LYS A 12 -3.60 -11.58 -7.79
N VAL A 13 -3.44 -10.33 -7.34
CA VAL A 13 -2.13 -9.66 -7.35
C VAL A 13 -1.99 -8.68 -6.19
N TRP A 14 -0.77 -8.55 -5.67
CA TRP A 14 -0.39 -7.38 -4.87
C TRP A 14 -0.14 -6.22 -5.83
N ALA A 15 -0.62 -5.02 -5.56
CA ALA A 15 -0.33 -3.86 -6.39
C ALA A 15 0.32 -2.75 -5.57
N THR A 16 1.18 -1.95 -6.19
CA THR A 16 1.68 -0.69 -5.64
C THR A 16 1.73 0.35 -6.73
N LEU A 17 1.50 1.63 -6.38
CA LEU A 17 1.71 2.75 -7.28
C LEU A 17 3.05 3.45 -6.96
N VAL A 18 3.78 3.84 -8.01
CA VAL A 18 4.97 4.69 -7.89
C VAL A 18 4.94 5.79 -8.96
N THR A 19 5.02 7.05 -8.54
CA THR A 19 4.90 8.22 -9.44
C THR A 19 6.19 9.03 -9.55
N ASN A 20 7.20 8.73 -8.74
CA ASN A 20 8.50 9.39 -8.78
C ASN A 20 9.62 8.44 -8.32
N ASP A 21 10.87 8.81 -8.62
CA ASP A 21 12.05 7.97 -8.42
C ASP A 21 12.44 7.78 -6.94
N ASP A 22 12.04 8.70 -6.04
CA ASP A 22 12.43 8.64 -4.62
C ASP A 22 11.84 7.40 -3.92
N TYR A 23 10.69 6.92 -4.40
CA TYR A 23 10.00 5.74 -3.86
C TYR A 23 10.47 4.43 -4.49
N LEU A 24 11.41 4.45 -5.44
CA LEU A 24 11.93 3.22 -6.06
C LEU A 24 12.48 2.26 -5.00
N LYS A 25 13.23 2.76 -4.02
CA LYS A 25 13.77 1.94 -2.93
C LYS A 25 12.66 1.24 -2.14
N GLY A 26 11.54 1.93 -1.89
CA GLY A 26 10.37 1.38 -1.23
C GLY A 26 9.76 0.21 -2.00
N VAL A 27 9.53 0.38 -3.30
CA VAL A 27 9.01 -0.68 -4.19
C VAL A 27 9.92 -1.91 -4.18
N LEU A 28 11.24 -1.72 -4.24
CA LEU A 28 12.20 -2.83 -4.23
C LEU A 28 12.18 -3.59 -2.91
N ALA A 29 12.17 -2.87 -1.77
CA ALA A 29 12.06 -3.48 -0.45
C ALA A 29 10.73 -4.23 -0.26
N LEU A 30 9.62 -3.64 -0.72
CA LEU A 30 8.29 -4.25 -0.70
C LEU A 30 8.28 -5.59 -1.46
N ASN A 31 8.76 -5.60 -2.71
CA ASN A 31 8.85 -6.81 -3.52
C ASN A 31 9.72 -7.89 -2.86
N TYR A 32 10.90 -7.50 -2.37
CA TYR A 32 11.80 -8.41 -1.67
C TYR A 32 11.13 -9.04 -0.45
N ARG A 33 10.39 -8.25 0.33
CA ARG A 33 9.69 -8.74 1.52
C ARG A 33 8.52 -9.65 1.20
N LEU A 34 7.71 -9.35 0.18
CA LEU A 34 6.67 -10.26 -0.29
C LEU A 34 7.24 -11.64 -0.65
N ARG A 35 8.41 -11.68 -1.31
CA ARG A 35 9.15 -12.93 -1.57
C ARG A 35 9.63 -13.61 -0.28
N CYS A 36 10.22 -12.86 0.66
CA CYS A 36 10.71 -13.41 1.92
C CYS A 36 9.61 -14.05 2.77
N VAL A 37 8.43 -13.44 2.80
CA VAL A 37 7.25 -13.99 3.50
C VAL A 37 6.52 -15.05 2.68
N LYS A 38 7.08 -15.45 1.53
CA LYS A 38 6.59 -16.52 0.66
C LYS A 38 5.17 -16.28 0.16
N SER A 39 4.86 -15.03 -0.19
CA SER A 39 3.62 -14.73 -0.92
C SER A 39 3.52 -15.60 -2.16
N LYS A 40 2.35 -16.20 -2.38
CA LYS A 40 2.05 -16.95 -3.61
C LYS A 40 1.72 -16.03 -4.79
N TYR A 41 1.37 -14.78 -4.49
CA TYR A 41 0.90 -13.81 -5.46
C TYR A 41 2.03 -12.83 -5.84
N PRO A 42 2.16 -12.46 -7.12
CA PRO A 42 3.18 -11.52 -7.56
C PRO A 42 2.82 -10.07 -7.19
N LEU A 43 3.83 -9.20 -7.27
CA LEU A 43 3.65 -7.75 -7.19
C LEU A 43 3.53 -7.15 -8.60
N LEU A 44 2.50 -6.33 -8.79
CA LEU A 44 2.30 -5.45 -9.94
C LEU A 44 2.67 -4.01 -9.54
N VAL A 45 3.61 -3.42 -10.25
CA VAL A 45 4.01 -2.02 -10.08
C VAL A 45 3.26 -1.16 -11.12
N LEU A 46 2.30 -0.40 -10.64
CA LEU A 46 1.64 0.65 -11.39
C LEU A 46 2.54 1.88 -11.41
N TYR A 47 2.71 2.52 -12.57
CA TYR A 47 3.53 3.72 -12.68
C TYR A 47 2.97 4.73 -13.68
N THR A 48 3.24 6.01 -13.47
CA THR A 48 2.88 7.10 -14.39
C THR A 48 4.05 7.45 -15.30
N SER A 49 3.81 8.27 -16.33
CA SER A 49 4.86 8.75 -17.25
C SER A 49 5.94 9.61 -16.58
N THR A 50 5.76 9.99 -15.32
CA THR A 50 6.73 10.75 -14.51
C THR A 50 7.85 9.89 -13.93
N LEU A 51 7.67 8.56 -13.85
CA LEU A 51 8.73 7.66 -13.41
C LEU A 51 9.81 7.55 -14.49
N SER A 52 11.08 7.69 -14.11
CA SER A 52 12.15 7.67 -15.12
C SER A 52 12.29 6.30 -15.79
N GLN A 53 12.71 6.28 -17.05
CA GLN A 53 12.96 5.02 -17.75
C GLN A 53 14.04 4.17 -17.07
N ALA A 54 14.99 4.81 -16.38
CA ALA A 54 15.99 4.13 -15.57
C ALA A 54 15.34 3.36 -14.41
N SER A 55 14.41 3.99 -13.68
CA SER A 55 13.61 3.35 -12.62
C SER A 55 12.73 2.22 -13.16
N VAL A 56 12.03 2.44 -14.29
CA VAL A 56 11.22 1.40 -14.95
C VAL A 56 12.08 0.19 -15.32
N ASN A 57 13.25 0.42 -15.94
CA ASN A 57 14.18 -0.63 -16.31
C ASN A 57 14.74 -1.35 -15.08
N CYS A 58 14.99 -0.62 -13.99
CA CYS A 58 15.43 -1.17 -12.71
C CYS A 58 14.41 -2.19 -12.15
N VAL A 59 13.12 -1.86 -12.20
CA VAL A 59 12.03 -2.75 -11.78
C VAL A 59 11.92 -3.97 -12.71
N LYS A 60 11.93 -3.74 -14.03
CA LYS A 60 11.82 -4.83 -15.04
C LYS A 60 12.98 -5.83 -14.98
N ARG A 61 14.22 -5.38 -14.74
CA ARG A 61 15.39 -6.28 -14.60
C ARG A 61 15.24 -7.28 -13.44
N ARG A 62 14.41 -6.95 -12.45
CA ARG A 62 14.09 -7.83 -11.31
C ARG A 62 12.88 -8.74 -11.57
N SER A 63 12.42 -8.81 -12.83
CA SER A 63 11.25 -9.58 -13.24
C SER A 63 9.97 -9.21 -12.48
N ILE A 64 9.86 -7.96 -12.03
CA ILE A 64 8.67 -7.43 -11.39
C ILE A 64 7.72 -6.95 -12.49
N ALA A 65 6.45 -7.36 -12.43
CA ALA A 65 5.45 -6.93 -13.39
C ALA A 65 5.21 -5.42 -13.28
N THR A 66 5.12 -4.74 -14.42
CA THR A 66 4.91 -3.29 -14.47
C THR A 66 3.75 -2.95 -15.39
N PHE A 67 2.91 -1.99 -15.01
CA PHE A 67 1.83 -1.49 -15.86
C PHE A 67 1.78 0.03 -15.81
N GLN A 68 1.97 0.68 -16.97
CA GLN A 68 1.89 2.12 -17.05
C GLN A 68 0.43 2.56 -17.03
N VAL A 69 0.10 3.50 -16.16
CA VAL A 69 -1.25 4.05 -15.99
C VAL A 69 -1.25 5.56 -16.25
N PRO A 70 -2.37 6.12 -16.75
CA PRO A 70 -2.52 7.57 -16.82
C PRO A 70 -2.53 8.16 -15.41
N ARG A 71 -2.13 9.42 -15.28
CA ARG A 71 -2.35 10.17 -14.03
C ARG A 71 -3.85 10.43 -13.87
N LEU A 72 -4.41 10.11 -12.70
CA LEU A 72 -5.79 10.46 -12.36
C LEU A 72 -5.81 11.78 -11.58
N ALA A 73 -6.75 12.66 -11.91
CA ALA A 73 -7.00 13.89 -11.17
C ALA A 73 -8.43 14.38 -11.40
N PRO A 74 -9.01 15.17 -10.48
CA PRO A 74 -10.28 15.86 -10.70
C PRO A 74 -10.24 16.75 -11.95
N THR A 75 -11.36 16.85 -12.66
CA THR A 75 -11.50 17.70 -13.85
C THR A 75 -11.40 19.19 -13.56
N THR A 76 -11.84 19.60 -12.36
CA THR A 76 -11.70 20.97 -11.84
C THR A 76 -10.44 21.04 -10.99
N THR A 77 -9.48 21.86 -11.41
CA THR A 77 -8.17 21.97 -10.75
C THR A 77 -8.25 22.81 -9.48
N LYS A 78 -7.98 22.18 -8.34
CA LYS A 78 -7.37 22.85 -7.18
C LYS A 78 -5.98 22.27 -7.07
N GLU A 79 -4.95 23.10 -7.19
CA GLU A 79 -3.63 22.66 -6.78
C GLU A 79 -3.65 22.59 -5.25
N TYR A 80 -3.35 21.41 -4.69
CA TYR A 80 -3.07 21.30 -3.25
C TYR A 80 -1.71 21.94 -2.98
N THR A 81 -1.65 23.27 -2.94
CA THR A 81 -0.42 24.04 -2.79
C THR A 81 0.26 23.78 -1.44
N ASP A 82 -0.54 23.53 -0.40
CA ASP A 82 -0.05 23.30 0.97
C ASP A 82 0.55 21.89 1.14
N ASP A 83 0.10 20.91 0.34
CA ASP A 83 0.70 19.57 0.30
C ASP A 83 0.59 18.96 -1.11
N PRO A 84 1.57 19.22 -1.99
CA PRO A 84 1.55 18.77 -3.37
C PRO A 84 1.47 17.25 -3.55
N ARG A 85 1.76 16.46 -2.51
CA ARG A 85 1.67 14.99 -2.55
C ARG A 85 0.24 14.52 -2.78
N PHE A 86 -0.75 15.27 -2.30
CA PHE A 86 -2.16 14.95 -2.48
C PHE A 86 -2.63 15.02 -3.93
N ASN A 87 -1.88 15.71 -4.79
CA ASN A 87 -2.15 15.70 -6.23
C ASN A 87 -1.92 14.32 -6.86
N GLU A 88 -1.09 13.47 -6.25
CA GLU A 88 -0.74 12.14 -6.77
C GLU A 88 -1.58 11.01 -6.14
N CYS A 89 -2.25 11.28 -5.02
CA CYS A 89 -3.06 10.31 -4.29
C CYS A 89 -4.18 9.69 -5.13
N TRP A 90 -4.79 10.47 -6.03
CA TRP A 90 -5.90 10.00 -6.87
C TRP A 90 -5.52 8.84 -7.78
N THR A 91 -4.30 8.83 -8.32
CA THR A 91 -3.86 7.85 -9.32
C THR A 91 -3.93 6.41 -8.78
N LYS A 92 -3.83 6.22 -7.46
CA LYS A 92 -3.93 4.89 -6.84
C LYS A 92 -5.31 4.25 -7.06
N LEU A 93 -6.34 5.07 -7.26
CA LEU A 93 -7.72 4.63 -7.49
C LEU A 93 -7.90 3.94 -8.85
N ILE A 94 -6.92 4.02 -9.76
CA ILE A 94 -6.91 3.22 -10.99
C ILE A 94 -6.94 1.72 -10.71
N ALA A 95 -6.48 1.26 -9.54
CA ALA A 95 -6.61 -0.14 -9.15
C ALA A 95 -8.06 -0.67 -9.24
N PHE A 96 -9.08 0.19 -9.03
CA PHE A 96 -10.48 -0.20 -9.17
C PHE A 96 -10.90 -0.46 -10.62
N SER A 97 -10.18 0.03 -11.62
CA SER A 97 -10.51 -0.14 -13.04
C SER A 97 -9.83 -1.36 -13.69
N LEU A 98 -8.88 -2.01 -13.01
CA LEU A 98 -8.10 -3.13 -13.54
C LEU A 98 -8.88 -4.46 -13.48
N THR A 99 -9.96 -4.55 -14.27
CA THR A 99 -10.92 -5.67 -14.27
C THR A 99 -10.38 -6.98 -14.84
N ASP A 100 -9.15 -7.00 -15.36
CA ASP A 100 -8.45 -8.24 -15.71
C ASP A 100 -8.06 -9.06 -14.47
N TYR A 101 -8.06 -8.43 -13.29
CA TYR A 101 -7.82 -9.08 -12.00
C TYR A 101 -9.15 -9.27 -11.25
N SER A 102 -9.34 -10.46 -10.68
CA SER A 102 -10.44 -10.75 -9.76
C SER A 102 -10.23 -10.17 -8.36
N ARG A 103 -8.97 -9.93 -7.97
CA ARG A 103 -8.59 -9.39 -6.66
C ARG A 103 -7.29 -8.59 -6.77
N ILE A 104 -7.29 -7.41 -6.19
CA ILE A 104 -6.09 -6.59 -6.00
C ILE A 104 -5.99 -6.26 -4.52
N VAL A 105 -4.84 -6.53 -3.91
CA VAL A 105 -4.50 -5.91 -2.62
C VAL A 105 -3.48 -4.82 -2.89
N LEU A 106 -3.96 -3.58 -2.86
CA LEU A 106 -3.15 -2.39 -3.09
C LEU A 106 -2.39 -2.05 -1.82
N LEU A 107 -1.10 -1.76 -1.96
CA LEU A 107 -0.18 -1.32 -0.92
C LEU A 107 0.49 -0.02 -1.36
N ASP A 108 0.64 0.94 -0.46
CA ASP A 108 1.54 2.07 -0.69
C ASP A 108 3.00 1.55 -0.75
N SER A 109 3.84 2.21 -1.56
CA SER A 109 5.22 1.76 -1.83
C SER A 109 6.17 1.92 -0.64
N ASP A 110 5.74 2.58 0.42
CA ASP A 110 6.44 2.75 1.69
C ASP A 110 5.95 1.77 2.78
N MET A 111 5.46 0.62 2.36
CA MET A 111 5.08 -0.48 3.25
C MET A 111 6.12 -1.60 3.30
N LEU A 112 6.13 -2.37 4.39
CA LEU A 112 7.04 -3.48 4.60
C LEU A 112 6.32 -4.70 5.20
N PRO A 113 6.06 -5.73 4.38
CA PRO A 113 5.53 -7.01 4.87
C PRO A 113 6.55 -7.71 5.78
N LEU A 114 6.13 -7.97 7.02
CA LEU A 114 6.89 -8.73 8.01
C LEU A 114 6.47 -10.19 8.04
N GLN A 115 5.18 -10.45 7.80
CA GLN A 115 4.60 -11.80 7.77
C GLN A 115 3.76 -11.98 6.50
N ASN A 116 3.46 -13.24 6.18
CA ASN A 116 2.56 -13.55 5.08
C ASN A 116 1.15 -13.02 5.42
N MET A 117 0.48 -12.43 4.43
CA MET A 117 -0.87 -11.88 4.53
C MET A 117 -1.73 -12.26 3.31
N ASP A 118 -1.42 -13.40 2.68
CA ASP A 118 -2.11 -13.91 1.50
C ASP A 118 -3.60 -14.17 1.76
N GLU A 119 -4.03 -14.35 3.01
CA GLU A 119 -5.44 -14.47 3.37
C GLU A 119 -6.29 -13.26 2.94
N LEU A 120 -5.69 -12.07 2.74
CA LEU A 120 -6.39 -10.90 2.20
C LEU A 120 -6.90 -11.13 0.76
N MET A 121 -6.26 -12.05 0.02
CA MET A 121 -6.65 -12.39 -1.35
C MET A 121 -7.96 -13.19 -1.40
N ASP A 122 -8.36 -13.79 -0.28
CA ASP A 122 -9.53 -14.66 -0.16
C ASP A 122 -10.62 -14.04 0.73
N LEU A 123 -10.42 -12.80 1.20
CA LEU A 123 -11.42 -12.09 2.01
C LEU A 123 -12.73 -11.91 1.22
N ASP A 124 -13.85 -12.28 1.83
CA ASP A 124 -15.17 -12.01 1.22
C ASP A 124 -15.55 -10.55 1.48
N LEU A 125 -15.75 -9.79 0.39
CA LEU A 125 -16.07 -8.36 0.44
C LEU A 125 -17.57 -8.09 0.29
N ASP A 126 -18.36 -9.10 -0.08
CA ASP A 126 -19.81 -8.97 -0.33
C ASP A 126 -20.65 -9.38 0.87
N LEU A 127 -20.02 -9.95 1.91
CA LEU A 127 -20.70 -10.13 3.20
C LEU A 127 -21.17 -8.77 3.71
N PRO A 128 -22.36 -8.70 4.35
CA PRO A 128 -22.78 -7.50 5.04
C PRO A 128 -21.61 -7.05 5.91
N ALA A 129 -21.29 -5.75 5.88
CA ALA A 129 -20.37 -5.18 6.83
C ALA A 129 -20.93 -5.48 8.22
N VAL A 130 -20.53 -6.61 8.80
CA VAL A 130 -20.45 -6.74 10.23
C VAL A 130 -19.33 -5.75 10.52
N SER A 131 -19.73 -4.49 10.75
CA SER A 131 -18.88 -3.51 11.42
C SER A 131 -18.13 -4.30 12.48
N GLY A 132 -16.80 -4.12 12.58
CA GLY A 132 -16.02 -4.74 13.65
C GLY A 132 -16.73 -4.37 14.96
N SER A 133 -17.57 -5.28 15.44
CA SER A 133 -18.65 -4.95 16.38
C SER A 133 -18.16 -5.07 17.81
N GLY A 134 -16.85 -5.28 17.95
CA GLY A 134 -16.11 -5.21 19.19
C GLY A 134 -15.22 -3.99 19.17
N ASP A 135 -15.04 -3.42 20.36
CA ASP A 135 -13.96 -2.48 20.62
C ASP A 135 -12.62 -3.18 20.30
N ALA A 136 -12.02 -2.83 19.17
CA ALA A 136 -10.72 -3.34 18.75
C ALA A 136 -9.62 -3.06 19.79
N HIS A 137 -9.84 -2.13 20.71
CA HIS A 137 -8.92 -1.79 21.79
C HIS A 137 -9.32 -2.39 23.14
N ALA A 138 -10.34 -3.27 23.19
CA ALA A 138 -10.79 -3.91 24.42
C ALA A 138 -9.69 -4.73 25.13
N SER A 139 -8.80 -5.34 24.35
CA SER A 139 -7.60 -6.03 24.86
C SER A 139 -6.51 -6.09 23.78
N PRO A 140 -5.24 -6.29 24.17
CA PRO A 140 -4.16 -6.53 23.22
C PRO A 140 -4.46 -7.69 22.28
N GLU A 141 -5.08 -8.77 22.75
CA GLU A 141 -5.39 -9.95 21.95
C GLU A 141 -6.44 -9.62 20.88
N VAL A 142 -7.52 -8.93 21.25
CA VAL A 142 -8.59 -8.51 20.33
C VAL A 142 -8.05 -7.53 19.28
N ALA A 143 -7.15 -6.63 19.64
CA ALA A 143 -6.57 -5.65 18.72
C ALA A 143 -5.83 -6.27 17.53
N GLN A 144 -5.29 -7.49 17.68
CA GLN A 144 -4.56 -8.16 16.59
C GLN A 144 -5.51 -8.77 15.56
N THR A 145 -6.75 -9.05 15.93
CA THR A 145 -7.69 -9.83 15.12
C THR A 145 -8.94 -9.07 14.71
N THR A 146 -9.21 -7.93 15.34
CA THR A 146 -10.41 -7.13 15.12
C THR A 146 -10.03 -5.75 14.61
N GLY A 147 -10.65 -5.32 13.50
CA GLY A 147 -10.51 -3.97 12.97
C GLY A 147 -11.30 -2.94 13.79
N ALA A 148 -10.86 -1.69 13.76
CA ALA A 148 -11.52 -0.61 14.49
C ALA A 148 -12.97 -0.41 14.03
N ASP A 149 -13.87 -0.19 14.99
CA ASP A 149 -15.25 0.15 14.66
C ASP A 149 -15.32 1.55 14.04
N ILE A 150 -15.74 1.60 12.78
CA ILE A 150 -15.92 2.82 12.00
C ILE A 150 -17.05 3.70 12.54
N SER A 151 -17.97 3.12 13.33
CA SER A 151 -19.10 3.83 13.94
C SER A 151 -18.69 4.72 15.11
N THR A 152 -17.57 4.39 15.78
CA THR A 152 -17.09 5.10 16.98
C THR A 152 -16.29 6.36 16.66
N GLY A 153 -16.09 6.70 15.37
CA GLY A 153 -15.28 7.83 14.94
C GLY A 153 -13.76 7.62 15.07
N LEU A 154 -13.33 6.48 15.63
CA LEU A 154 -11.91 6.08 15.70
C LEU A 154 -11.39 5.56 14.36
N GLY A 155 -12.25 4.95 13.54
CA GLY A 155 -11.91 4.44 12.23
C GLY A 155 -11.92 5.52 11.14
N LYS A 156 -10.81 6.25 10.97
CA LYS A 156 -10.55 6.93 9.70
C LYS A 156 -9.91 5.94 8.73
N LEU A 157 -10.43 5.89 7.51
CA LEU A 157 -9.86 5.04 6.47
C LEU A 157 -8.41 5.48 6.21
N ASN A 158 -7.47 4.54 6.28
CA ASN A 158 -6.15 4.71 5.71
C ASN A 158 -6.07 3.91 4.41
N SER A 159 -5.85 4.61 3.29
CA SER A 159 -5.88 4.03 1.95
C SER A 159 -4.56 3.40 1.54
N GLY A 160 -3.58 3.34 2.44
CA GLY A 160 -2.30 2.72 2.15
C GLY A 160 -2.41 1.21 1.93
N LEU A 161 -3.41 0.55 2.50
CA LEU A 161 -3.75 -0.84 2.19
C LEU A 161 -5.23 -0.95 1.87
N LEU A 162 -5.56 -1.43 0.66
CA LEU A 162 -6.94 -1.68 0.22
C LEU A 162 -7.06 -3.08 -0.35
N VAL A 163 -8.13 -3.80 0.02
CA VAL A 163 -8.53 -5.07 -0.60
C VAL A 163 -9.66 -4.78 -1.58
N ILE A 164 -9.44 -5.05 -2.87
CA ILE A 164 -10.27 -4.54 -3.96
C ILE A 164 -10.72 -5.70 -4.85
N ASN A 165 -12.03 -5.77 -5.12
CA ASN A 165 -12.58 -6.43 -6.31
C ASN A 165 -12.72 -5.35 -7.40
N PRO A 166 -11.83 -5.31 -8.41
CA PRO A 166 -11.91 -4.29 -9.46
C PRO A 166 -13.26 -4.35 -10.18
N SER A 167 -13.84 -3.18 -10.43
CA SER A 167 -15.16 -3.05 -11.06
C SER A 167 -15.25 -1.71 -11.76
N LYS A 168 -15.51 -1.77 -13.06
CA LYS A 168 -15.70 -0.55 -13.86
C LYS A 168 -16.81 0.34 -13.29
N ALA A 169 -17.92 -0.25 -12.85
CA ALA A 169 -19.04 0.52 -12.29
C ALA A 169 -18.67 1.24 -10.99
N ILE A 170 -17.84 0.61 -10.14
CA ILE A 170 -17.33 1.24 -8.92
C ILE A 170 -16.31 2.32 -9.26
N PHE A 171 -15.41 2.06 -10.20
CA PHE A 171 -14.44 3.05 -10.66
C PHE A 171 -15.12 4.30 -11.25
N ASP A 172 -16.16 4.12 -12.06
CA ASP A 172 -16.93 5.24 -12.62
C ASP A 172 -17.58 6.07 -11.48
N GLN A 173 -18.11 5.44 -10.43
CA GLN A 173 -18.63 6.14 -9.24
C GLN A 173 -17.55 6.92 -8.49
N ILE A 174 -16.36 6.32 -8.33
CA ILE A 174 -15.20 6.96 -7.72
C ILE A 174 -14.81 8.22 -8.51
N VAL A 175 -14.73 8.12 -9.85
CA VAL A 175 -14.37 9.25 -10.71
C VAL A 175 -15.44 10.34 -10.66
N THR A 176 -16.73 9.99 -10.69
CA THR A 176 -17.82 10.96 -10.52
C THR A 176 -17.69 11.70 -9.18
N LYS A 177 -17.53 10.96 -8.08
CA LYS A 177 -17.42 11.57 -6.75
C LYS A 177 -16.16 12.45 -6.61
N MET A 178 -15.06 12.02 -7.21
CA MET A 178 -13.81 12.79 -7.28
C MET A 178 -14.01 14.14 -7.97
N ASN A 179 -14.73 14.16 -9.09
CA ASN A 179 -14.99 15.39 -9.83
C ASN A 179 -16.02 16.30 -9.13
N GLU A 180 -16.96 15.72 -8.38
CA GLU A 180 -17.99 16.47 -7.64
C GLU A 180 -17.46 17.13 -6.37
N ALA A 181 -16.69 16.38 -5.56
CA ALA A 181 -16.35 16.76 -4.19
C ALA A 181 -14.85 16.68 -3.86
N GLY A 182 -14.01 16.28 -4.83
CA GLY A 182 -12.58 16.04 -4.61
C GLY A 182 -11.87 17.20 -3.91
N LEU A 183 -12.23 18.43 -4.27
CA LEU A 183 -11.60 19.67 -3.78
C LEU A 183 -11.88 20.01 -2.32
N ASP A 184 -12.92 19.38 -1.74
CA ASP A 184 -13.39 19.60 -0.37
C ASP A 184 -12.72 18.65 0.63
N TYR A 185 -12.06 17.60 0.14
CA TYR A 185 -11.42 16.60 0.99
C TYR A 185 -10.07 17.07 1.53
N GLN A 186 -9.84 16.79 2.82
CA GLN A 186 -8.58 17.06 3.50
C GLN A 186 -7.55 15.96 3.22
N PHE A 187 -8.02 14.70 3.15
CA PHE A 187 -7.23 13.53 2.79
C PHE A 187 -7.82 12.87 1.54
N PRO A 188 -7.46 13.36 0.34
CA PRO A 188 -8.32 13.24 -0.84
C PRO A 188 -8.77 11.82 -1.19
N ASP A 189 -7.86 10.87 -1.32
CA ASP A 189 -8.19 9.49 -1.67
C ASP A 189 -8.86 8.74 -0.52
N GLN A 190 -8.49 9.02 0.73
CA GLN A 190 -9.06 8.35 1.90
C GLN A 190 -10.49 8.81 2.17
N ASP A 191 -10.72 10.12 2.18
CA ASP A 191 -12.03 10.72 2.44
C ASP A 191 -13.00 10.37 1.31
N LEU A 192 -12.54 10.41 0.05
CA LEU A 192 -13.34 9.98 -1.09
C LEU A 192 -13.79 8.53 -0.95
N LEU A 193 -12.86 7.62 -0.62
CA LEU A 193 -13.20 6.21 -0.45
C LEU A 193 -14.16 6.01 0.73
N ALA A 194 -13.94 6.71 1.84
CA ALA A 194 -14.83 6.66 2.99
C ALA A 194 -16.27 7.10 2.63
N ASP A 195 -16.40 8.10 1.74
CA ASP A 195 -17.69 8.58 1.25
C ASP A 195 -18.35 7.63 0.26
N VAL A 196 -17.63 7.19 -0.78
CA VAL A 196 -18.16 6.26 -1.81
C VAL A 196 -18.59 4.93 -1.18
N PHE A 197 -17.86 4.46 -0.17
CA PHE A 197 -18.13 3.21 0.52
C PHE A 197 -18.77 3.39 1.90
N LYS A 198 -19.38 4.54 2.17
CA LYS A 198 -20.02 4.81 3.48
C LYS A 198 -20.97 3.68 3.89
N GLY A 199 -20.73 3.12 5.07
CA GLY A 199 -21.50 1.98 5.62
C GLY A 199 -21.22 0.62 4.97
N ARG A 200 -20.26 0.53 4.03
CA ARG A 200 -19.90 -0.69 3.30
C ARG A 200 -18.44 -1.09 3.47
N TRP A 201 -17.54 -0.16 3.79
CA TRP A 201 -16.15 -0.50 4.07
C TRP A 201 -15.99 -1.02 5.50
N VAL A 202 -14.98 -1.87 5.70
CA VAL A 202 -14.63 -2.44 7.01
C VAL A 202 -13.14 -2.22 7.25
N ALA A 203 -12.78 -1.82 8.46
CA ALA A 203 -11.37 -1.70 8.84
C ALA A 203 -10.75 -3.09 9.01
N LEU A 204 -9.53 -3.28 8.49
CA LEU A 204 -8.71 -4.42 8.86
C LEU A 204 -8.15 -4.23 10.28
N PRO A 205 -7.80 -5.30 11.00
CA PRO A 205 -6.98 -5.20 12.20
C PRO A 205 -5.71 -4.40 11.94
N TYR A 206 -5.28 -3.60 12.91
CA TYR A 206 -4.18 -2.64 12.69
C TYR A 206 -2.88 -3.32 12.23
N ILE A 207 -2.68 -4.61 12.54
CA ILE A 207 -1.50 -5.39 12.15
C ILE A 207 -1.26 -5.49 10.63
N TYR A 208 -2.30 -5.31 9.81
CA TYR A 208 -2.19 -5.31 8.34
C TYR A 208 -1.76 -3.95 7.77
N ASN A 209 -2.02 -2.87 8.50
CA ASN A 209 -1.65 -1.52 8.12
C ASN A 209 -1.12 -0.78 9.35
N ALA A 210 -0.03 -1.32 9.92
CA ALA A 210 0.51 -0.85 11.18
C ALA A 210 1.31 0.42 10.93
N LEU A 211 0.68 1.57 11.16
CA LEU A 211 1.32 2.87 10.95
C LEU A 211 2.54 2.98 11.85
N LYS A 212 3.67 3.52 11.34
CA LYS A 212 4.91 3.56 12.11
C LYS A 212 4.79 4.26 13.48
N THR A 213 3.88 5.24 13.56
CA THR A 213 3.59 6.00 14.79
C THR A 213 2.81 5.20 15.83
N MET A 214 2.09 4.15 15.44
CA MET A 214 1.35 3.30 16.38
C MET A 214 2.29 2.57 17.33
N ARG A 215 3.53 2.26 16.92
CA ARG A 215 4.52 1.62 17.79
C ARG A 215 4.98 2.50 18.95
N GLU A 216 4.76 3.81 18.90
CA GLU A 216 5.12 4.71 20.00
C GLU A 216 4.33 4.33 21.27
N PRO A 217 4.97 4.27 22.46
CA PRO A 217 4.31 3.82 23.68
C PRO A 217 3.01 4.56 24.02
N ALA A 218 2.93 5.84 23.66
CA ALA A 218 1.77 6.69 23.90
C ALA A 218 0.59 6.44 22.94
N VAL A 219 0.80 5.73 21.82
CA VAL A 219 -0.25 5.49 20.81
C VAL A 219 -0.84 4.10 20.99
N HIS A 220 -0.13 3.04 20.58
CA HIS A 220 -0.59 1.66 20.79
C HIS A 220 0.27 0.89 21.80
N GLY A 221 1.07 1.53 22.67
CA GLY A 221 1.97 0.80 23.59
C GLY A 221 1.31 -0.32 24.40
N ALA A 222 0.03 -0.15 24.80
CA ALA A 222 -0.73 -1.19 25.51
C ALA A 222 -1.04 -2.43 24.64
N ILE A 223 -1.34 -2.23 23.36
CA ILE A 223 -1.87 -3.27 22.45
C ILE A 223 -0.86 -3.71 21.39
N TRP A 224 0.20 -2.95 21.15
CA TRP A 224 1.18 -3.22 20.10
C TRP A 224 1.99 -4.47 20.43
N ARG A 225 2.17 -5.35 19.44
CA ARG A 225 2.96 -6.58 19.55
C ARG A 225 3.81 -6.75 18.29
N ASP A 226 5.13 -6.57 18.41
CA ASP A 226 6.08 -6.66 17.28
C ASP A 226 5.91 -8.00 16.51
N ASP A 227 5.67 -9.10 17.22
CA ASP A 227 5.50 -10.45 16.65
C ASP A 227 4.14 -10.69 15.96
N LYS A 228 3.19 -9.75 16.09
CA LYS A 228 1.85 -9.83 15.47
C LYS A 228 1.71 -8.93 14.25
N VAL A 229 2.56 -7.92 14.11
CA VAL A 229 2.52 -7.02 12.95
C VAL A 229 2.81 -7.80 11.67
N LYS A 230 1.88 -7.75 10.72
CA LYS A 230 2.01 -8.38 9.40
C LYS A 230 2.64 -7.43 8.39
N ASN A 231 2.33 -6.14 8.46
CA ASN A 231 2.82 -5.13 7.53
C ASN A 231 2.91 -3.76 8.21
N VAL A 232 4.06 -3.10 8.05
CA VAL A 232 4.31 -1.76 8.59
C VAL A 232 4.15 -0.72 7.50
N HIS A 233 3.48 0.38 7.80
CA HIS A 233 3.31 1.53 6.91
C HIS A 233 4.15 2.70 7.40
N TYR A 234 5.18 3.08 6.63
CA TYR A 234 6.08 4.18 6.99
C TYR A 234 5.52 5.56 6.59
N ILE A 235 4.30 5.86 7.05
CA ILE A 235 3.64 7.16 6.86
C ILE A 235 4.52 8.31 7.32
N LEU A 236 4.30 9.50 6.75
CA LEU A 236 5.04 10.73 7.06
C LEU A 236 6.55 10.63 6.79
N SER A 237 7.22 11.78 6.74
CA SER A 237 8.68 11.85 6.68
C SER A 237 9.28 11.82 8.10
N PRO A 238 10.56 11.44 8.26
CA PRO A 238 11.42 10.84 7.24
C PRO A 238 10.95 9.43 6.86
N LYS A 239 11.25 9.02 5.62
CA LYS A 239 11.11 7.63 5.17
C LYS A 239 12.35 6.85 5.59
N PRO A 240 12.28 5.52 5.78
CA PRO A 240 13.44 4.74 6.21
C PRO A 240 14.65 4.88 5.27
N TRP A 241 14.42 5.00 3.96
CA TRP A 241 15.51 5.19 2.99
C TRP A 241 16.22 6.54 3.04
N ASP A 242 15.64 7.53 3.71
CA ASP A 242 16.28 8.83 3.96
C ASP A 242 17.39 8.71 5.02
N GLU A 243 17.38 7.62 5.81
CA GLU A 243 18.34 7.35 6.89
C GLU A 243 19.51 6.46 6.44
N LEU A 244 19.58 6.12 5.15
CA LEU A 244 20.67 5.34 4.56
C LEU A 244 21.81 6.24 4.09
N GLY A 245 23.01 5.99 4.61
CA GLY A 245 24.25 6.50 4.05
C GLY A 245 24.56 5.90 2.67
N PRO A 246 25.46 6.53 1.88
CA PRO A 246 25.85 6.04 0.55
C PRO A 246 26.40 4.61 0.55
N ASP A 247 27.05 4.21 1.64
CA ASP A 247 27.61 2.88 1.89
C ASP A 247 26.58 1.87 2.43
N GLY A 248 25.33 2.28 2.65
CA GLY A 248 24.28 1.46 3.27
C GLY A 248 24.27 1.50 4.79
N THR A 249 25.10 2.34 5.43
CA THR A 249 25.07 2.53 6.88
C THR A 249 23.79 3.21 7.32
N TRP A 250 23.18 2.72 8.40
CA TRP A 250 21.99 3.32 8.99
C TRP A 250 22.40 4.46 9.93
N LYS A 251 21.74 5.62 9.82
CA LYS A 251 22.00 6.80 10.66
C LYS A 251 20.82 7.20 11.55
N GLY A 252 19.71 6.44 11.49
CA GLY A 252 18.53 6.70 12.31
C GLY A 252 18.64 6.12 13.72
N ASP A 253 17.69 6.48 14.56
CA ASP A 253 17.56 6.03 15.95
C ASP A 253 16.26 5.26 16.22
N LYS A 254 15.30 5.29 15.28
CA LYS A 254 13.99 4.64 15.42
C LYS A 254 14.09 3.14 15.13
N PRO A 255 13.84 2.26 16.12
CA PRO A 255 13.96 0.81 15.91
C PRO A 255 13.03 0.28 14.81
N ILE A 256 11.88 0.90 14.59
CA ILE A 256 10.95 0.49 13.54
C ILE A 256 11.51 0.72 12.13
N HIS A 257 12.29 1.79 11.91
CA HIS A 257 12.94 2.03 10.62
C HIS A 257 14.05 1.00 10.35
N LYS A 258 14.71 0.50 11.41
CA LYS A 258 15.73 -0.55 11.28
C LYS A 258 15.21 -1.82 10.61
N TRP A 259 13.94 -2.17 10.79
CA TRP A 259 13.34 -3.32 10.09
C TRP A 259 13.36 -3.17 8.57
N TRP A 260 13.03 -1.97 8.07
CA TRP A 260 13.09 -1.68 6.64
C TRP A 260 14.53 -1.64 6.14
N ILE A 261 15.43 -1.02 6.91
CA ILE A 261 16.85 -0.91 6.57
C ILE A 261 17.50 -2.29 6.43
N ASP A 262 17.27 -3.18 7.39
CA ASP A 262 17.82 -4.52 7.38
C ASP A 262 17.26 -5.34 6.20
N ALA A 263 15.98 -5.17 5.88
CA ALA A 263 15.37 -5.78 4.70
C ALA A 263 16.01 -5.28 3.39
N TYR A 264 16.18 -3.97 3.25
CA TYR A 264 16.76 -3.36 2.06
C TYR A 264 18.25 -3.75 1.88
N ASN A 265 19.03 -3.77 2.95
CA ASN A 265 20.42 -4.21 2.90
C ASN A 265 20.53 -5.71 2.58
N SER A 266 19.63 -6.55 3.11
CA SER A 266 19.57 -7.98 2.77
C SER A 266 19.24 -8.19 1.29
N MET A 267 18.27 -7.44 0.76
CA MET A 267 17.95 -7.44 -0.67
C MET A 267 19.17 -7.08 -1.53
N ARG A 268 19.90 -6.01 -1.19
CA ARG A 268 21.11 -5.62 -1.94
C ARG A 268 22.19 -6.70 -1.90
N ALA A 269 22.36 -7.38 -0.78
CA ALA A 269 23.30 -8.49 -0.67
C ALA A 269 22.90 -9.70 -1.53
N GLU A 270 21.60 -10.03 -1.57
CA GLU A 270 21.05 -11.05 -2.48
C GLU A 270 21.29 -10.67 -3.94
N GLU A 271 20.93 -9.45 -4.34
CA GLU A 271 21.05 -8.98 -5.72
C GLU A 271 22.50 -8.92 -6.20
N LYS A 272 23.43 -8.55 -5.31
CA LYS A 272 24.87 -8.62 -5.61
C LYS A 272 25.34 -10.05 -5.89
N THR A 273 24.78 -11.03 -5.17
CA THR A 273 25.08 -12.45 -5.37
C THR A 273 24.48 -12.97 -6.68
N LEU A 274 23.31 -12.47 -7.07
CA LEU A 274 22.60 -12.86 -8.30
C LEU A 274 23.03 -12.07 -9.54
N GLY A 275 23.84 -11.01 -9.40
CA GLY A 275 24.27 -10.15 -10.51
C GLY A 275 23.16 -9.27 -11.07
N VAL A 276 22.16 -8.91 -10.25
CA VAL A 276 20.96 -8.14 -10.66
C VAL A 276 21.04 -6.65 -10.25
N SER A 277 22.07 -6.27 -9.47
CA SER A 277 22.24 -4.91 -8.90
C SER A 277 22.39 -3.84 -9.98
#